data_AF-A0ABD5QBK8-F1
#
_entry.id   AF-A0ABD5QBK8-F1
#
_cell.length_a   1.000
_cell.length_b   1.000
_cell.length_c   1.000
_cell.angle_alpha   90.00
_cell.angle_beta   90.00
_cell.angle_gamma   90.00
#
_symmetry.space_group_name_H-M   'P 1'
#
loop_
_entity.id
_entity.type
_entity.pdbx_description
1 polymer ?
#
loop_
_entity_poly.entity_id
_entity_poly.type
_entity_poly.pdbx_seq_one_letter_code
_entity_poly.pdbx_strand_id
1 'polypeptide(L)'
;MNGEGETATDGGTTVVDRDELDAVVRNAVRGAMLDVAGTLFLLVLALLFLGSGMRGVFVSSSGAGIAFSGALLAFGLLLAGMAFDLVPPFRV
;
A
#
# COMPACT_ATOMS: atom_id res chain seq x y z
N MET A 1 -46.29 -13.22 -40.78
CA MET A 1 -44.85 -13.47 -41.02
C MET A 1 -44.10 -12.20 -40.65
N ASN A 2 -43.19 -12.33 -39.67
CA ASN A 2 -41.95 -11.59 -39.36
C ASN A 2 -41.83 -10.10 -39.78
N GLY A 3 -41.34 -9.19 -38.95
CA GLY A 3 -40.45 -9.33 -37.79
C GLY A 3 -39.20 -8.50 -38.06
N GLU A 4 -38.87 -7.58 -37.14
CA GLU A 4 -37.59 -6.83 -36.94
C GLU A 4 -37.99 -5.59 -36.11
N GLY A 5 -37.64 -5.41 -34.85
CA GLY A 5 -36.44 -5.86 -34.15
C GLY A 5 -35.79 -4.63 -33.54
N GLU A 6 -35.97 -4.47 -32.22
CA GLU A 6 -35.01 -3.82 -31.33
C GLU A 6 -34.74 -2.31 -31.52
N THR A 7 -35.52 -1.49 -30.83
CA THR A 7 -34.91 -0.61 -29.82
C THR A 7 -35.71 -0.75 -28.53
N ALA A 8 -35.58 -1.90 -27.88
CA ALA A 8 -35.78 -1.93 -26.44
C ALA A 8 -34.73 -0.97 -25.89
N THR A 9 -35.12 0.27 -25.61
CA THR A 9 -34.40 1.05 -24.63
C THR A 9 -34.54 0.20 -23.38
N ASP A 10 -33.50 -0.58 -23.06
CA ASP A 10 -33.31 -1.09 -21.71
C ASP A 10 -33.41 0.17 -20.85
N GLY A 11 -34.61 0.38 -20.31
CA GLY A 11 -34.92 1.46 -19.42
C GLY A 11 -34.13 1.15 -18.19
N GLY A 12 -32.84 1.50 -18.23
CA GLY A 12 -31.90 1.44 -17.14
C GLY A 12 -32.50 2.28 -16.04
N THR A 13 -33.38 1.66 -15.27
CA THR A 13 -33.82 2.13 -13.98
C THR A 13 -32.56 2.10 -13.15
N THR A 14 -31.84 3.22 -13.16
CA THR A 14 -30.78 3.54 -12.22
C THR A 14 -31.41 3.77 -10.84
N VAL A 15 -32.25 2.84 -10.38
CA VAL A 15 -32.47 2.65 -8.96
C VAL A 15 -31.29 1.79 -8.54
N VAL A 16 -30.11 2.42 -8.49
CA VAL A 16 -28.95 1.78 -7.89
C VAL A 16 -29.37 1.50 -6.47
N ASP A 17 -29.47 0.21 -6.14
CA ASP A 17 -29.94 -0.21 -4.84
C ASP A 17 -29.01 0.40 -3.80
N ARG A 18 -29.56 1.11 -2.80
CA ARG A 18 -28.70 1.82 -1.84
C ARG A 18 -27.77 0.86 -1.11
N ASP A 19 -28.22 -0.38 -0.93
CA ASP A 19 -27.46 -1.45 -0.32
C ASP A 19 -26.27 -1.88 -1.20
N GLU A 20 -26.42 -1.83 -2.53
CA GLU A 20 -25.33 -2.08 -3.49
C GLU A 20 -24.30 -0.95 -3.49
N LEU A 21 -24.75 0.32 -3.48
CA LEU A 21 -23.87 1.49 -3.32
C LEU A 21 -23.06 1.43 -2.01
N ASP A 22 -23.73 1.14 -0.91
CA ASP A 22 -23.09 1.04 0.40
C ASP A 22 -22.08 -0.11 0.46
N ALA A 23 -22.37 -1.24 -0.20
CA ALA A 23 -21.43 -2.36 -0.31
C ALA A 23 -20.18 -1.96 -1.12
N VAL A 24 -20.33 -1.26 -2.25
CA VAL A 24 -19.21 -0.79 -3.08
C VAL A 24 -18.35 0.21 -2.30
N VAL A 25 -18.98 1.22 -1.66
CA VAL A 25 -18.27 2.21 -0.86
C VAL A 25 -17.53 1.55 0.30
N ARG A 26 -18.20 0.64 1.03
CA ARG A 26 -17.58 -0.10 2.14
C ARG A 26 -16.39 -0.92 1.67
N ASN A 27 -16.49 -1.59 0.53
CA ASN A 27 -15.39 -2.37 -0.03
C ASN A 27 -14.22 -1.47 -0.47
N ALA A 28 -14.51 -0.36 -1.12
CA ALA A 28 -13.51 0.63 -1.52
C ALA A 28 -12.78 1.21 -0.29
N VAL A 29 -13.52 1.61 0.75
CA VAL A 29 -12.96 2.11 2.01
C VAL A 29 -12.12 1.03 2.70
N ARG A 30 -12.58 -0.23 2.72
CA ARG A 30 -11.82 -1.33 3.30
C ARG A 30 -10.53 -1.58 2.53
N GLY A 31 -10.56 -1.52 1.20
CA GLY A 31 -9.37 -1.59 0.36
C GLY A 31 -8.38 -0.48 0.66
N ALA A 32 -8.86 0.78 0.70
CA ALA A 32 -8.03 1.94 1.01
C ALA A 32 -7.44 1.87 2.44
N MET A 33 -8.20 1.42 3.43
CA MET A 33 -7.71 1.26 4.79
C MET A 33 -6.62 0.18 4.90
N LEU A 34 -6.74 -0.91 4.15
CA LEU A 34 -5.70 -1.95 4.11
C LEU A 34 -4.43 -1.44 3.44
N ASP A 35 -4.56 -0.63 2.40
CA ASP A 35 -3.44 0.00 1.70
C ASP A 35 -2.67 0.98 2.62
N VAL A 36 -3.42 1.87 3.29
CA VAL A 36 -2.86 2.80 4.30
C VAL A 36 -2.23 2.03 5.47
N ALA A 37 -2.88 0.97 5.96
CA ALA A 37 -2.34 0.15 7.04
C ALA A 37 -1.04 -0.55 6.64
N GLY A 38 -0.95 -1.08 5.41
CA GLY A 38 0.27 -1.66 4.87
C GLY A 38 1.40 -0.64 4.79
N THR A 39 1.09 0.56 4.29
CA THR A 39 2.02 1.68 4.22
C THR A 39 2.53 2.11 5.59
N LEU A 40 1.63 2.29 6.57
CA LEU A 40 1.99 2.64 7.94
C LEU A 40 2.83 1.55 8.61
N PHE A 41 2.49 0.27 8.38
CA PHE A 41 3.26 -0.84 8.91
C PHE A 41 4.70 -0.83 8.38
N LEU A 42 4.88 -0.65 7.07
CA LEU A 42 6.20 -0.53 6.45
C LEU A 42 6.96 0.69 6.98
N LEU A 43 6.28 1.81 7.17
CA LEU A 43 6.88 3.04 7.71
C LEU A 43 7.38 2.85 9.15
N VAL A 44 6.57 2.23 10.01
CA VAL A 44 6.97 1.94 11.40
C VAL A 44 8.18 1.01 11.42
N LEU A 45 8.18 -0.02 10.58
CA LEU A 45 9.34 -0.91 10.46
C LEU A 45 10.57 -0.15 9.97
N ALA A 46 10.43 0.69 8.93
CA ALA A 46 11.50 1.53 8.40
C ALA A 46 12.14 2.39 9.50
N LEU A 47 11.30 3.07 10.30
CA LEU A 47 11.76 3.90 11.42
C LEU A 47 12.45 3.08 12.51
N LEU A 48 11.98 1.85 12.78
CA LEU A 48 12.61 0.96 13.75
C LEU A 48 14.02 0.57 13.29
N PHE A 49 14.19 0.17 12.03
CA PHE A 49 15.50 -0.14 11.45
C PHE A 49 16.40 1.08 11.42
N LEU A 50 15.88 2.24 11.02
CA LEU A 50 16.64 3.48 10.95
C LEU A 50 17.12 3.93 12.34
N GLY A 51 16.25 3.90 13.35
CA GLY A 51 16.59 4.25 14.73
C GLY A 51 17.61 3.29 15.35
N SER A 52 17.42 1.98 15.14
CA SER A 52 18.35 0.95 15.64
C SER A 52 19.71 1.05 14.95
N GLY A 53 19.74 1.19 13.61
CA GLY A 53 20.96 1.37 12.83
C GLY A 53 21.71 2.65 13.22
N MET A 54 21.00 3.77 13.35
CA MET A 54 21.59 5.05 13.78
C MET A 54 22.29 4.88 15.12
N ARG A 55 21.60 4.31 16.11
CA ARG A 55 22.17 4.05 17.43
C ARG A 55 23.37 3.10 17.35
N GLY A 56 23.28 2.06 16.53
CA GLY A 56 24.36 1.10 16.34
C GLY A 56 25.64 1.73 15.77
N VAL A 57 25.51 2.69 14.85
CA VAL A 57 26.67 3.44 14.31
C VAL A 57 27.39 4.24 15.40
N PHE A 58 26.65 4.90 16.29
CA PHE A 58 27.24 5.75 17.34
C PHE A 58 27.74 4.98 18.57
N VAL A 59 27.14 3.82 18.87
CA VAL A 59 27.47 3.03 20.07
C VAL A 59 28.53 1.96 19.78
N SER A 60 28.63 1.47 18.55
CA SER A 60 29.53 0.36 18.23
C SER A 60 30.98 0.82 18.05
N SER A 61 31.90 0.16 18.76
CA SER A 61 33.35 0.38 18.64
C SER A 61 34.04 -0.60 17.67
N SER A 62 33.29 -1.56 17.11
CA SER A 62 33.81 -2.58 16.21
C SER A 62 33.37 -2.32 14.77
N GLY A 63 34.30 -2.47 13.82
CA GLY A 63 34.02 -2.31 12.39
C GLY A 63 32.89 -3.20 11.89
N ALA A 64 32.76 -4.42 12.40
CA ALA A 64 31.66 -5.32 12.07
C ALA A 64 30.30 -4.80 12.56
N GLY A 65 30.26 -4.18 13.74
CA GLY A 65 29.03 -3.59 14.28
C GLY A 65 28.61 -2.33 13.53
N ILE A 66 29.58 -1.53 13.07
CA ILE A 66 29.32 -0.37 12.20
C ILE A 66 28.77 -0.83 10.84
N ALA A 67 29.38 -1.86 10.23
CA ALA A 67 28.92 -2.41 8.95
C ALA A 67 27.48 -2.96 9.04
N PHE A 68 27.18 -3.74 10.08
CA PHE A 68 25.82 -4.24 10.34
C PHE A 68 24.82 -3.09 10.53
N SER A 69 25.19 -2.07 11.30
CA SER A 69 24.36 -0.88 11.52
C SER A 69 24.09 -0.11 10.22
N GLY A 70 25.10 -0.01 9.34
CA GLY A 70 24.95 0.54 7.99
C GLY A 70 23.96 -0.28 7.13
N ALA A 71 24.00 -1.61 7.21
CA ALA A 71 23.03 -2.45 6.51
C ALA A 71 21.59 -2.24 7.02
N LEU A 72 21.41 -2.07 8.34
CA LEU A 72 20.10 -1.73 8.93
C LEU A 72 19.59 -0.38 8.43
N LEU A 73 20.46 0.63 8.34
CA LEU A 73 20.10 1.94 7.80
C LEU A 73 19.66 1.84 6.33
N ALA A 74 20.42 1.11 5.50
CA ALA A 74 20.09 0.89 4.10
C ALA A 74 18.74 0.16 3.93
N PHE A 75 18.49 -0.86 4.75
CA PHE A 75 17.24 -1.59 4.74
C PHE A 75 16.05 -0.72 5.20
N GLY A 76 16.22 0.07 6.25
CA GLY A 76 15.21 1.03 6.70
C GLY A 76 14.88 2.06 5.61
N LEU A 77 15.87 2.57 4.90
CA LEU A 77 15.67 3.49 3.77
C LEU A 77 14.89 2.83 2.62
N LEU A 78 15.18 1.56 2.32
CA LEU A 78 14.48 0.79 1.30
C LEU A 78 12.99 0.64 1.68
N LEU A 79 12.70 0.26 2.93
CA LEU A 79 11.32 0.16 3.40
C LEU A 79 10.58 1.49 3.40
N ALA A 80 11.26 2.59 3.77
CA ALA A 80 10.68 3.93 3.65
C ALA A 80 10.36 4.27 2.19
N GLY A 81 11.27 3.94 1.27
CA GLY A 81 11.06 4.10 -0.17
C GLY A 81 9.85 3.30 -0.69
N MET A 82 9.66 2.08 -0.21
CA MET A 82 8.46 1.28 -0.52
C MET A 82 7.18 1.88 0.09
N ALA A 83 7.24 2.34 1.35
CA ALA A 83 6.09 2.94 2.01
C ALA A 83 5.61 4.23 1.31
N PHE A 84 6.53 5.03 0.77
CA PHE A 84 6.17 6.24 0.04
C PHE A 84 5.91 6.01 -1.46
N ASP A 85 5.85 4.75 -1.92
CA ASP A 85 5.74 4.38 -3.34
C ASP A 85 6.84 5.04 -4.22
N LEU A 86 7.99 5.35 -3.62
CA LEU A 86 9.17 5.93 -4.28
C LEU A 86 9.96 4.86 -5.04
N VAL A 87 9.90 3.62 -4.57
CA VAL A 87 10.45 2.46 -5.28
C VAL A 87 9.33 1.93 -6.16
N PRO A 88 9.45 2.01 -7.51
CA PRO A 88 8.40 1.49 -8.37
C PRO A 88 8.15 0.02 -8.01
N PRO A 89 6.87 -0.39 -7.83
CA PRO A 89 6.58 -1.80 -7.66
C PRO A 89 7.17 -2.51 -8.88
N PHE A 90 8.02 -3.50 -8.67
CA PHE A 90 8.50 -4.35 -9.75
C PHE A 90 7.26 -5.06 -10.32
N ARG A 91 6.64 -4.43 -11.32
CA ARG A 91 5.57 -5.01 -12.11
C ARG A 91 6.25 -6.07 -12.97
N VAL A 92 6.11 -7.33 -12.58
CA VAL A 92 6.36 -8.49 -13.42
C VAL A 92 5.14 -8.70 -14.32
#